data_AF-A0A4R7LF08-F1
#
_entry.id   AF-A0A4R7LF08-F1
#
_cell.length_a   1.000
_cell.length_b   1.000
_cell.length_c   1.000
_cell.angle_alpha   90.00
_cell.angle_beta   90.00
_cell.angle_gamma   90.00
#
_symmetry.space_group_name_H-M   'P 1'
#
loop_
_entity.id
_entity.type
_entity.pdbx_description
1 polymer ?
#
loop_
_entity_poly.entity_id
_entity_poly.type
_entity_poly.pdbx_seq_one_letter_code
_entity_poly.pdbx_strand_id
1 'polypeptide(L)'
;MISRLIPFVVPSEFEALRAVGDVQRYGALLKNVSTGQIVGHVQETGAFQSLLSSAVGSGPVGSVVNAAVGGASIVQNEQIKGKIDAMQSMMGNMQSLQIGTMLTSVAGLGVTVASTMVILNRMKKLEDTLGRMEDKLDAFQNLSRDLQLKTTLQKIETQLERLSEVPARKDAEPIVKDAEAALHDGFNALHAGTLSVVAQVKIDDDLLRSLLEGLAVSGGAQVQSLLWLDEKEAARARAARQAEKLQELAFRMPQDVLGTRLAGGAESAQNISNAASELRLRTASMPSLAQRLSDIDVHGRAYLDTAQQEGRQPLLILPAA
;
A
#
# COMPACT_ATOMS: atom_id res chain seq x y z
N MET A 1 -32.08 -0.69 2.86
CA MET A 1 -31.24 -0.36 1.68
C MET A 1 -30.82 -1.68 1.07
N ILE A 2 -31.22 -1.98 -0.17
CA ILE A 2 -30.92 -3.28 -0.80
C ILE A 2 -29.44 -3.27 -1.17
N SER A 3 -28.61 -4.05 -0.47
CA SER A 3 -27.20 -4.23 -0.82
C SER A 3 -27.14 -4.93 -2.17
N ARG A 4 -26.75 -4.22 -3.24
CA ARG A 4 -26.43 -4.86 -4.52
C ARG A 4 -25.23 -5.77 -4.31
N LEU A 5 -25.32 -7.01 -4.78
CA LEU A 5 -24.22 -7.98 -4.71
C LEU A 5 -23.03 -7.41 -5.48
N ILE A 6 -21.88 -7.29 -4.80
CA ILE A 6 -20.64 -6.80 -5.42
C ILE A 6 -20.11 -7.92 -6.33
N PRO A 7 -19.84 -7.66 -7.62
CA PRO A 7 -19.52 -8.69 -8.59
C PRO A 7 -18.05 -9.11 -8.49
N PHE A 8 -17.60 -9.55 -7.31
CA PHE A 8 -16.26 -10.10 -7.15
C PHE A 8 -16.14 -11.45 -7.85
N VAL A 9 -15.00 -11.66 -8.49
CA VAL A 9 -14.63 -12.90 -9.16
C VAL A 9 -13.37 -13.47 -8.51
N VAL A 10 -13.29 -14.79 -8.41
CA VAL A 10 -12.08 -15.46 -7.92
C VAL A 10 -10.98 -15.40 -8.96
N PRO A 11 -9.72 -15.19 -8.56
CA PRO A 11 -8.69 -14.94 -9.54
C PRO A 11 -8.33 -16.08 -10.49
N SER A 12 -8.66 -17.33 -10.14
CA SER A 12 -8.38 -18.52 -10.96
C SER A 12 -8.96 -18.44 -12.38
N GLU A 13 -10.03 -17.67 -12.58
CA GLU A 13 -10.61 -17.42 -13.92
C GLU A 13 -9.70 -16.56 -14.80
N PHE A 14 -8.90 -15.68 -14.20
CA PHE A 14 -7.95 -14.81 -14.90
C PHE A 14 -6.54 -15.43 -14.98
N GLU A 15 -6.23 -16.44 -14.17
CA GLU A 15 -4.93 -17.15 -14.23
C GLU A 15 -4.73 -17.83 -15.58
N ALA A 16 -5.78 -18.42 -16.15
CA ALA A 16 -5.71 -19.02 -17.49
C ALA A 16 -5.40 -17.97 -18.58
N LEU A 17 -6.06 -16.81 -18.54
CA LEU A 17 -5.83 -15.70 -19.49
C LEU A 17 -4.45 -15.07 -19.32
N ARG A 18 -3.90 -15.06 -18.11
CA ARG A 18 -2.53 -14.61 -17.84
C ARG A 18 -1.48 -15.61 -18.29
N ALA A 19 -1.71 -16.91 -18.12
CA ALA A 19 -0.77 -17.96 -18.53
C ALA A 19 -0.54 -17.95 -20.05
N VAL A 20 -1.53 -17.52 -20.82
CA VAL A 20 -1.45 -17.34 -22.28
C VAL A 20 -0.80 -16.01 -22.68
N GLY A 21 -0.63 -15.08 -21.73
CA GLY A 21 -0.01 -13.77 -21.96
C GLY A 21 -0.98 -12.66 -22.40
N ASP A 22 -2.29 -12.91 -22.39
CA ASP A 22 -3.31 -11.97 -22.86
C ASP A 22 -3.63 -10.87 -21.84
N VAL A 23 -3.29 -11.09 -20.56
CA VAL A 23 -3.55 -10.15 -19.46
C VAL A 23 -2.28 -9.90 -18.64
N GLN A 24 -1.99 -8.63 -18.33
CA GLN A 24 -0.86 -8.21 -17.50
C GLN A 24 -1.31 -7.31 -16.34
N ARG A 25 -0.66 -7.46 -15.18
CA ARG A 25 -0.91 -6.61 -14.00
C ARG A 25 -0.13 -5.30 -14.06
N TYR A 26 -0.80 -4.21 -13.72
CA TYR A 26 -0.21 -2.89 -13.49
C TYR A 26 -0.75 -2.32 -12.17
N GLY A 27 0.06 -2.34 -11.11
CA GLY A 27 -0.41 -1.99 -9.76
C GLY A 27 -1.57 -2.90 -9.35
N ALA A 28 -2.73 -2.30 -9.02
CA ALA A 28 -3.96 -3.04 -8.72
C ALA A 28 -4.90 -3.21 -9.93
N LEU A 29 -4.41 -3.05 -11.16
CA LEU A 29 -5.19 -3.29 -12.38
C LEU A 29 -4.73 -4.55 -13.10
N LEU A 30 -5.66 -5.24 -13.71
CA LEU A 30 -5.42 -6.19 -14.79
C LEU A 30 -5.75 -5.51 -16.11
N LYS A 31 -4.84 -5.58 -17.08
CA LYS A 31 -5.03 -5.02 -18.43
C LYS A 31 -4.85 -6.08 -19.49
N ASN A 32 -5.69 -6.03 -20.53
CA ASN A 32 -5.45 -6.81 -21.73
C ASN A 32 -4.19 -6.27 -22.45
N VAL A 33 -3.27 -7.15 -22.83
CA VAL A 33 -1.97 -6.76 -23.42
C VAL A 33 -2.15 -6.19 -24.83
N SER A 34 -3.08 -6.74 -25.61
CA SER A 34 -3.32 -6.33 -27.00
C SER A 34 -4.09 -5.01 -27.12
N THR A 35 -5.06 -4.75 -26.24
CA THR A 35 -5.92 -3.56 -26.31
C THR A 35 -5.54 -2.47 -25.29
N GLY A 36 -4.76 -2.80 -24.26
CA GLY A 36 -4.46 -1.92 -23.14
C GLY A 36 -5.65 -1.62 -22.22
N GLN A 37 -6.82 -2.21 -22.49
CA GLN A 37 -8.03 -1.99 -21.70
C GLN A 37 -7.92 -2.63 -20.32
N ILE A 38 -8.46 -1.95 -19.30
CA ILE A 38 -8.59 -2.51 -17.96
C ILE A 38 -9.65 -3.61 -18.04
N VAL A 39 -9.33 -4.80 -17.56
CA VAL A 39 -10.25 -5.95 -17.51
C VAL A 39 -10.69 -6.25 -16.07
N GLY A 40 -9.97 -5.75 -15.07
CA GLY A 40 -10.33 -5.92 -13.67
C GLY A 40 -9.48 -5.10 -12.71
N HIS A 41 -10.01 -4.91 -11.51
CA HIS A 41 -9.32 -4.31 -10.38
C HIS A 41 -9.01 -5.42 -9.37
N VAL A 42 -7.74 -5.57 -9.02
CA VAL A 42 -7.28 -6.54 -8.01
C VAL A 42 -7.51 -5.95 -6.63
N GLN A 43 -8.20 -6.70 -5.79
CA GLN A 43 -8.52 -6.32 -4.42
C GLN A 43 -7.96 -7.37 -3.47
N GLU A 44 -7.13 -6.92 -2.52
CA GLU A 44 -6.66 -7.78 -1.42
C GLU A 44 -7.76 -7.96 -0.37
N THR A 45 -7.72 -9.10 0.31
CA THR A 45 -8.74 -9.51 1.28
C THR A 45 -8.17 -9.70 2.70
N GLY A 46 -9.05 -9.99 3.66
CA GLY A 46 -8.64 -10.40 5.01
C GLY A 46 -7.76 -11.67 5.04
N ALA A 47 -7.93 -12.58 4.07
CA ALA A 47 -7.07 -13.76 3.95
C ALA A 47 -5.61 -13.39 3.60
N PHE A 48 -5.41 -12.42 2.71
CA PHE A 48 -4.07 -11.90 2.40
C PHE A 48 -3.41 -11.27 3.62
N GLN A 49 -4.16 -10.48 4.38
CA GLN A 49 -3.67 -9.84 5.59
C GLN A 49 -3.24 -10.87 6.65
N SER A 50 -4.02 -11.93 6.82
CA SER A 50 -3.73 -13.00 7.78
C SER A 50 -2.38 -13.66 7.45
N LEU A 51 -2.16 -14.01 6.18
CA LEU A 51 -0.90 -14.57 5.70
C LEU A 51 0.29 -13.62 5.91
N LEU A 52 0.11 -12.32 5.62
CA LEU A 52 1.14 -11.32 5.82
C LEU A 52 1.50 -11.16 7.31
N SER A 53 0.50 -11.10 8.20
CA SER A 53 0.72 -10.95 9.64
C SER A 53 1.49 -12.13 10.25
N SER A 54 1.23 -13.36 9.78
CA SER A 54 1.99 -14.54 10.18
C SER A 54 3.45 -14.50 9.71
N ALA A 55 3.74 -13.84 8.59
CA ALA A 55 5.11 -13.69 8.07
C ALA A 55 5.93 -12.64 8.84
N VAL A 56 5.30 -11.60 9.40
CA VAL A 56 5.99 -10.47 10.06
C VAL A 56 6.33 -10.76 11.53
N GLY A 57 5.65 -11.71 12.18
CA GLY A 57 5.88 -12.05 13.60
C GLY A 57 7.15 -12.85 13.92
N SER A 58 7.98 -13.23 12.94
CA SER A 58 9.13 -14.13 13.17
C SER A 58 10.38 -13.78 12.36
N GLY A 59 10.99 -12.63 12.59
CA GLY A 59 12.33 -12.34 12.04
C GLY A 59 12.36 -12.05 10.54
N PRO A 60 13.54 -12.06 9.89
CA PRO A 60 13.72 -11.57 8.51
C PRO A 60 12.73 -12.22 7.56
N VAL A 61 11.91 -11.39 6.91
CA VAL A 61 10.74 -11.74 6.08
C VAL A 61 11.03 -12.80 4.98
N GLY A 62 12.30 -13.04 4.65
CA GLY A 62 12.72 -14.06 3.69
C GLY A 62 12.75 -15.51 4.19
N SER A 63 12.81 -15.79 5.50
CA SER A 63 12.94 -17.17 6.01
C SER A 63 11.63 -17.79 6.50
N VAL A 64 10.56 -17.00 6.65
CA VAL A 64 9.32 -17.41 7.33
C VAL A 64 8.25 -17.97 6.40
N VAL A 65 8.32 -17.70 5.08
CA VAL A 65 7.44 -18.39 4.13
C VAL A 65 7.59 -19.92 4.26
N ASN A 66 8.78 -20.40 4.68
CA ASN A 66 9.00 -21.80 5.04
C ASN A 66 8.63 -22.17 6.49
N ALA A 67 8.63 -21.24 7.45
CA ALA A 67 8.36 -21.53 8.86
C ALA A 67 6.86 -21.57 9.18
N ALA A 68 6.02 -20.77 8.51
CA ALA A 68 4.56 -20.87 8.60
C ALA A 68 4.02 -22.22 8.06
N VAL A 69 4.81 -22.89 7.21
CA VAL A 69 4.56 -24.23 6.67
C VAL A 69 5.00 -25.34 7.67
N GLY A 70 5.79 -25.01 8.71
CA GLY A 70 6.38 -25.99 9.61
C GLY A 70 5.50 -26.46 10.78
N GLY A 71 4.41 -25.75 11.10
CA GLY A 71 3.61 -25.99 12.32
C GLY A 71 2.16 -26.43 12.10
N ALA A 72 1.64 -26.38 10.88
CA ALA A 72 0.27 -26.75 10.55
C ALA A 72 0.23 -28.12 9.83
N SER A 73 -0.80 -28.93 10.11
CA SER A 73 -1.02 -30.26 9.52
C SER A 73 -0.76 -30.29 8.01
N ILE A 74 -0.18 -31.39 7.50
CA ILE A 74 0.27 -31.59 6.10
C ILE A 74 -0.76 -31.17 5.03
N VAL A 75 -2.07 -31.29 5.31
CA VAL A 75 -3.16 -30.90 4.39
C VAL A 75 -3.36 -29.37 4.28
N GLN A 76 -3.12 -28.61 5.35
CA GLN A 76 -3.18 -27.14 5.32
C GLN A 76 -2.01 -26.55 4.52
N ASN A 77 -0.87 -27.23 4.49
CA ASN A 77 0.32 -26.79 3.78
C ASN A 77 0.15 -26.74 2.26
N GLU A 78 -0.57 -27.70 1.65
CA GLU A 78 -0.83 -27.66 0.21
C GLU A 78 -1.80 -26.54 -0.18
N GLN A 79 -2.83 -26.27 0.64
CA GLN A 79 -3.76 -25.17 0.40
C GLN A 79 -3.10 -23.81 0.59
N ILE A 80 -2.24 -23.66 1.61
CA ILE A 80 -1.45 -22.44 1.82
C ILE A 80 -0.48 -22.25 0.66
N LYS A 81 0.19 -23.32 0.21
CA LYS A 81 1.10 -23.27 -0.94
C LYS A 81 0.38 -22.86 -2.22
N GLY A 82 -0.77 -23.44 -2.54
CA GLY A 82 -1.57 -23.04 -3.70
C GLY A 82 -2.03 -21.58 -3.65
N LYS A 83 -2.37 -21.06 -2.46
CA LYS A 83 -2.70 -19.64 -2.26
C LYS A 83 -1.48 -18.73 -2.42
N ILE A 84 -0.31 -19.18 -1.95
CA ILE A 84 0.95 -18.47 -2.14
C ILE A 84 1.34 -18.46 -3.62
N ASP A 85 1.20 -19.57 -4.33
CA ASP A 85 1.48 -19.67 -5.76
C ASP A 85 0.53 -18.81 -6.58
N ALA A 86 -0.76 -18.72 -6.22
CA ALA A 86 -1.72 -17.79 -6.80
C ALA A 86 -1.35 -16.32 -6.52
N MET A 87 -0.87 -16.00 -5.31
CA MET A 87 -0.35 -14.66 -5.02
C MET A 87 0.92 -14.34 -5.81
N GLN A 88 1.84 -15.31 -5.95
CA GLN A 88 3.06 -15.17 -6.75
C GLN A 88 2.74 -14.94 -8.23
N SER A 89 1.86 -15.79 -8.77
CA SER A 89 1.39 -15.71 -10.15
C SER A 89 0.73 -14.35 -10.38
N MET A 90 -0.04 -13.84 -9.41
CA MET A 90 -0.71 -12.56 -9.55
C MET A 90 0.17 -11.34 -9.33
N MET A 91 1.10 -11.38 -8.40
CA MET A 91 1.91 -10.22 -7.99
C MET A 91 3.19 -10.03 -8.82
N GLY A 92 3.58 -11.00 -9.65
CA GLY A 92 4.75 -10.92 -10.55
C GLY A 92 6.05 -11.40 -9.88
N ASN A 93 7.09 -11.62 -10.71
CA ASN A 93 8.34 -12.32 -10.32
C ASN A 93 8.88 -11.91 -8.95
N MET A 94 8.99 -12.92 -8.10
CA MET A 94 8.99 -12.87 -6.64
C MET A 94 10.34 -12.47 -5.99
N GLN A 95 11.26 -11.80 -6.70
CA GLN A 95 12.58 -11.46 -6.15
C GLN A 95 12.58 -10.17 -5.30
N SER A 96 11.55 -9.32 -5.40
CA SER A 96 11.49 -8.02 -4.71
C SER A 96 10.62 -7.98 -3.44
N LEU A 97 10.25 -9.13 -2.87
CA LEU A 97 9.33 -9.21 -1.71
C LEU A 97 9.81 -8.46 -0.46
N GLN A 98 11.11 -8.15 -0.35
CA GLN A 98 11.60 -7.33 0.75
C GLN A 98 11.08 -5.88 0.68
N ILE A 99 10.49 -5.45 -0.44
CA ILE A 99 10.18 -4.05 -0.73
C ILE A 99 8.79 -3.89 -1.35
N GLY A 100 8.45 -4.76 -2.30
CA GLY A 100 7.16 -4.74 -3.00
C GLY A 100 6.00 -5.08 -2.05
N THR A 101 6.15 -6.10 -1.21
CA THR A 101 5.12 -6.51 -0.24
C THR A 101 4.84 -5.45 0.83
N MET A 102 5.81 -4.54 1.04
CA MET A 102 5.67 -3.43 1.98
C MET A 102 4.76 -2.33 1.41
N LEU A 103 4.79 -2.06 0.11
CA LEU A 103 3.92 -1.04 -0.51
C LEU A 103 2.56 -1.60 -0.94
N THR A 104 2.41 -2.93 -0.94
CA THR A 104 1.17 -3.62 -1.32
C THR A 104 0.17 -3.73 -0.17
N SER A 105 0.47 -3.46 1.10
CA SER A 105 -0.54 -3.62 2.17
C SER A 105 -1.29 -2.32 2.50
N VAL A 106 -2.12 -1.81 1.57
CA VAL A 106 -3.11 -0.77 1.90
C VAL A 106 -4.37 -1.06 1.08
N ALA A 107 -5.21 -1.94 1.61
CA ALA A 107 -6.46 -2.37 1.00
C ALA A 107 -7.53 -2.55 2.07
N GLY A 108 -8.78 -2.17 1.79
CA GLY A 108 -9.06 -0.76 1.97
C GLY A 108 -10.01 -0.50 3.13
N LEU A 109 -9.79 0.58 3.88
CA LEU A 109 -10.43 0.97 5.14
C LEU A 109 -11.24 -0.13 5.84
N GLY A 110 -10.50 -1.16 6.20
CA GLY A 110 -10.87 -2.23 7.09
C GLY A 110 -9.65 -2.48 7.96
N VAL A 111 -9.22 -1.43 8.68
CA VAL A 111 -8.04 -1.47 9.55
C VAL A 111 -8.36 -2.43 10.69
N THR A 112 -8.14 -3.72 10.45
CA THR A 112 -8.07 -4.68 11.54
C THR A 112 -6.97 -4.20 12.47
N VAL A 113 -7.15 -4.37 13.78
CA VAL A 113 -6.10 -4.08 14.79
C VAL A 113 -4.75 -4.63 14.32
N ALA A 114 -4.74 -5.80 13.66
CA ALA A 114 -3.55 -6.39 13.04
C ALA A 114 -2.96 -5.56 11.90
N SER A 115 -3.75 -5.14 10.91
CA SER A 115 -3.27 -4.30 9.80
C SER A 115 -2.83 -2.90 10.26
N THR A 116 -3.53 -2.29 11.23
CA THR A 116 -3.05 -1.06 11.85
C THR A 116 -1.71 -1.33 12.51
N MET A 117 -1.58 -2.37 13.33
CA MET A 117 -0.34 -2.71 14.03
C MET A 117 0.84 -2.91 13.06
N VAL A 118 0.62 -3.54 11.90
CA VAL A 118 1.65 -3.63 10.85
C VAL A 118 2.07 -2.25 10.37
N ILE A 119 1.11 -1.34 10.14
CA ILE A 119 1.38 0.03 9.72
C ILE A 119 2.05 0.85 10.84
N LEU A 120 1.60 0.76 12.09
CA LEU A 120 2.20 1.46 13.24
C LEU A 120 3.63 0.97 13.47
N ASN A 121 3.89 -0.34 13.39
CA ASN A 121 5.24 -0.89 13.45
C ASN A 121 6.14 -0.32 12.36
N ARG A 122 5.60 -0.02 11.18
CA ARG A 122 6.35 0.68 10.13
C ARG A 122 6.58 2.13 10.49
N MET A 123 5.56 2.87 10.93
CA MET A 123 5.72 4.26 11.37
C MET A 123 6.81 4.38 12.45
N LYS A 124 6.79 3.48 13.45
CA LYS A 124 7.84 3.38 14.49
C LYS A 124 9.21 3.13 13.90
N LYS A 125 9.34 2.24 12.92
CA LYS A 125 10.60 2.02 12.20
C LYS A 125 11.06 3.28 11.46
N LEU A 126 10.14 4.07 10.90
CA LEU A 126 10.49 5.35 10.26
C LEU A 126 11.01 6.34 11.32
N GLU A 127 10.35 6.44 12.46
CA GLU A 127 10.78 7.29 13.59
C GLU A 127 12.15 6.88 14.14
N ASP A 128 12.41 5.57 14.28
CA ASP A 128 13.70 5.02 14.71
C ASP A 128 14.82 5.35 13.71
N THR A 129 14.52 5.35 12.41
CA THR A 129 15.47 5.69 11.36
C THR A 129 15.85 7.18 11.43
N LEU A 130 14.88 8.05 11.69
CA LEU A 130 15.09 9.49 11.90
C LEU A 130 15.88 9.78 13.20
N GLY A 131 15.73 8.96 14.23
CA GLY A 131 16.46 9.08 15.50
C GLY A 131 17.99 8.98 15.40
N ARG A 132 18.55 8.47 14.29
CA ARG A 132 19.99 8.15 14.17
C ARG A 132 20.81 9.17 13.38
N MET A 133 20.20 10.26 12.90
CA MET A 133 20.89 11.27 12.07
C MET A 133 21.35 12.48 12.91
N GLU A 134 22.53 12.44 13.52
CA GLU A 134 23.13 13.63 14.16
C GLU A 134 24.62 13.81 13.81
N ASP A 135 24.96 14.88 13.09
CA ASP A 135 26.32 15.46 13.10
C ASP A 135 26.32 16.99 12.86
N LYS A 136 27.33 17.68 13.40
CA LYS A 136 27.27 19.10 13.81
C LYS A 136 27.80 20.13 12.79
N LEU A 137 26.88 20.93 12.23
CA LEU A 137 26.90 22.41 12.10
C LEU A 137 25.69 22.89 11.25
N ASP A 138 25.19 22.03 10.35
CA ASP A 138 23.82 22.06 9.76
C ASP A 138 22.74 21.53 10.72
N ALA A 139 23.13 21.24 11.96
CA ALA A 139 22.37 20.44 12.91
C ALA A 139 21.02 21.06 13.27
N PHE A 140 20.90 22.39 13.32
CA PHE A 140 19.65 23.02 13.72
C PHE A 140 18.56 22.91 12.63
N GLN A 141 18.91 23.14 11.37
CA GLN A 141 17.96 23.00 10.26
C GLN A 141 17.59 21.53 10.06
N ASN A 142 18.57 20.63 10.16
CA ASN A 142 18.34 19.21 10.06
C ASN A 142 17.49 18.71 11.24
N LEU A 143 17.80 19.11 12.47
CA LEU A 143 17.01 18.79 13.67
C LEU A 143 15.58 19.33 13.56
N SER A 144 15.39 20.57 13.10
CA SER A 144 14.04 21.13 12.93
C SER A 144 13.23 20.38 11.88
N ARG A 145 13.85 19.97 10.77
CA ARG A 145 13.20 19.13 9.75
C ARG A 145 12.88 17.74 10.31
N ASP A 146 13.82 17.16 11.04
CA ASP A 146 13.69 15.83 11.63
C ASP A 146 12.57 15.78 12.68
N LEU A 147 12.50 16.80 13.54
CA LEU A 147 11.41 16.99 14.50
C LEU A 147 10.06 17.21 13.81
N GLN A 148 10.02 17.98 12.72
CA GLN A 148 8.79 18.20 11.97
C GLN A 148 8.31 16.91 11.29
N LEU A 149 9.23 16.10 10.77
CA LEU A 149 8.93 14.81 10.16
C LEU A 149 8.46 13.80 11.21
N LYS A 150 9.15 13.69 12.35
CA LYS A 150 8.69 12.90 13.51
C LYS A 150 7.29 13.30 13.95
N THR A 151 7.04 14.59 14.11
CA THR A 151 5.70 15.11 14.45
C THR A 151 4.65 14.73 13.41
N THR A 152 5.00 14.72 12.13
CA THR A 152 4.10 14.32 11.04
C THR A 152 3.79 12.83 11.12
N LEU A 153 4.80 11.99 11.34
CA LEU A 153 4.66 10.54 11.47
C LEU A 153 3.82 10.16 12.69
N GLN A 154 4.07 10.75 13.85
CA GLN A 154 3.28 10.54 15.06
C GLN A 154 1.81 10.91 14.87
N LYS A 155 1.54 12.01 14.15
CA LYS A 155 0.16 12.39 13.80
C LYS A 155 -0.49 11.35 12.90
N ILE A 156 0.21 10.87 11.87
CA ILE A 156 -0.28 9.80 10.99
C ILE A 156 -0.56 8.53 11.81
N GLU A 157 0.38 8.12 12.66
CA GLU A 157 0.26 6.97 13.56
C GLU A 157 -1.01 7.06 14.42
N THR A 158 -1.19 8.20 15.11
CA THR A 158 -2.36 8.45 15.95
C THR A 158 -3.68 8.32 15.18
N GLN A 159 -3.74 8.83 13.95
CA GLN A 159 -4.98 8.73 13.15
C GLN A 159 -5.25 7.32 12.66
N LEU A 160 -4.21 6.55 12.35
CA LEU A 160 -4.35 5.14 11.98
C LEU A 160 -4.85 4.31 13.17
N GLU A 161 -4.35 4.58 14.38
CA GLU A 161 -4.88 3.98 15.62
C GLU A 161 -6.37 4.26 15.78
N ARG A 162 -6.77 5.53 15.64
CA ARG A 162 -8.20 5.93 15.67
C ARG A 162 -9.02 5.22 14.60
N LEU A 163 -8.47 5.03 13.40
CA LEU A 163 -9.15 4.28 12.33
C LEU A 163 -9.32 2.79 12.66
N SER A 164 -8.41 2.15 13.41
CA SER A 164 -8.63 0.76 13.89
C SER A 164 -9.80 0.64 14.85
N GLU A 165 -10.11 1.70 15.60
CA GLU A 165 -11.18 1.66 16.60
C GLU A 165 -12.57 1.82 15.98
N VAL A 166 -12.64 2.28 14.71
CA VAL A 166 -13.89 2.56 13.99
C VAL A 166 -14.92 1.44 14.07
N PRO A 167 -14.58 0.14 13.88
CA PRO A 167 -15.56 -0.94 13.96
C PRO A 167 -16.23 -1.09 15.33
N ALA A 168 -15.56 -0.67 16.41
CA ALA A 168 -16.07 -0.75 17.78
C ALA A 168 -16.75 0.55 18.25
N ARG A 169 -16.62 1.65 17.49
CA ARG A 169 -17.10 2.97 17.85
C ARG A 169 -18.51 3.25 17.34
N LYS A 170 -19.32 3.90 18.17
CA LYS A 170 -20.67 4.38 17.79
C LYS A 170 -20.63 5.67 16.99
N ASP A 171 -19.58 6.46 17.17
CA ASP A 171 -19.33 7.77 16.56
C ASP A 171 -18.26 7.69 15.45
N ALA A 172 -18.30 6.63 14.65
CA ALA A 172 -17.29 6.33 13.63
C ALA A 172 -17.08 7.43 12.58
N GLU A 173 -18.15 8.04 12.07
CA GLU A 173 -18.08 8.93 10.91
C GLU A 173 -17.26 10.21 11.16
N PRO A 174 -17.43 10.97 12.26
CA PRO A 174 -16.54 12.09 12.59
C PRO A 174 -15.08 11.68 12.71
N ILE A 175 -14.79 10.52 13.30
CA ILE A 175 -13.42 10.02 13.46
C ILE A 175 -12.78 9.74 12.09
N VAL A 176 -13.53 9.15 11.17
CA VAL A 176 -13.04 8.87 9.80
C VAL A 176 -12.80 10.17 9.03
N LYS A 177 -13.65 11.18 9.18
CA LYS A 177 -13.46 12.52 8.58
C LYS A 177 -12.21 13.21 9.11
N ASP A 178 -12.01 13.23 10.42
CA ASP A 178 -10.82 13.80 11.04
C ASP A 178 -9.54 13.09 10.56
N ALA A 179 -9.57 11.77 10.55
CA ALA A 179 -8.43 10.95 10.13
C ALA A 179 -8.12 11.18 8.65
N GLU A 180 -9.14 11.27 7.78
CA GLU A 180 -8.97 11.60 6.36
C GLU A 180 -8.21 12.91 6.17
N ALA A 181 -8.66 13.98 6.84
CA ALA A 181 -8.03 15.30 6.72
C ALA A 181 -6.58 15.29 7.20
N ALA A 182 -6.31 14.68 8.36
CA ALA A 182 -4.97 14.62 8.92
C ALA A 182 -4.01 13.71 8.10
N LEU A 183 -4.51 12.60 7.55
CA LEU A 183 -3.73 11.75 6.64
C LEU A 183 -3.42 12.47 5.32
N HIS A 184 -4.31 13.36 4.86
CA HIS A 184 -4.02 14.21 3.72
C HIS A 184 -2.85 15.15 3.94
N ASP A 185 -2.89 15.86 5.06
CA ASP A 185 -1.84 16.80 5.44
C ASP A 185 -0.52 16.06 5.65
N GLY A 186 -0.58 14.89 6.29
CA GLY A 186 0.54 13.97 6.45
C GLY A 186 1.15 13.54 5.12
N PHE A 187 0.33 13.11 4.16
CA PHE A 187 0.81 12.73 2.82
C PHE A 187 1.51 13.90 2.12
N ASN A 188 0.93 15.10 2.18
CA ASN A 188 1.52 16.29 1.54
C ASN A 188 2.84 16.69 2.20
N ALA A 189 2.93 16.65 3.53
CA ALA A 189 4.15 16.93 4.27
C ALA A 189 5.24 15.91 3.98
N LEU A 190 4.90 14.61 3.95
CA LEU A 190 5.81 13.54 3.56
C LEU A 190 6.29 13.68 2.11
N HIS A 191 5.42 14.07 1.18
CA HIS A 191 5.79 14.27 -0.23
C HIS A 191 6.81 15.40 -0.38
N ALA A 192 6.54 16.55 0.26
CA ALA A 192 7.47 17.68 0.28
C ALA A 192 8.81 17.33 0.96
N GLY A 193 8.75 16.58 2.07
CA GLY A 193 9.94 16.05 2.75
C GLY A 193 10.75 15.12 1.85
N THR A 194 10.08 14.22 1.12
CA THR A 194 10.73 13.29 0.19
C THR A 194 11.40 14.03 -0.96
N LEU A 195 10.73 15.03 -1.55
CA LEU A 195 11.33 15.89 -2.58
C LEU A 195 12.60 16.60 -2.06
N SER A 196 12.59 17.01 -0.80
CA SER A 196 13.74 17.65 -0.15
C SER A 196 14.90 16.66 0.08
N VAL A 197 14.59 15.39 0.40
CA VAL A 197 15.60 14.34 0.58
C VAL A 197 16.23 13.93 -0.74
N VAL A 198 15.44 13.72 -1.80
CA VAL A 198 15.97 13.27 -3.10
C VAL A 198 16.80 14.34 -3.82
N ALA A 199 16.63 15.61 -3.42
CA ALA A 199 17.45 16.73 -3.91
C ALA A 199 18.87 16.75 -3.31
N GLN A 200 19.13 15.97 -2.26
CA GLN A 200 20.45 15.93 -1.60
C GLN A 200 21.50 15.22 -2.46
N VAL A 201 22.77 15.58 -2.26
CA VAL A 201 23.92 14.97 -2.97
C VAL A 201 24.13 13.52 -2.54
N LYS A 202 23.97 13.25 -1.25
CA LYS A 202 23.95 11.91 -0.68
C LYS A 202 22.59 11.67 -0.07
N ILE A 203 22.04 10.49 -0.31
CA ILE A 203 20.72 10.11 0.16
C ILE A 203 20.91 8.90 1.07
N ASP A 204 20.31 8.95 2.25
CA ASP A 204 20.20 7.80 3.12
C ASP A 204 19.12 6.84 2.58
N ASP A 205 19.54 5.63 2.28
CA ASP A 205 18.72 4.58 1.66
C ASP A 205 17.50 4.22 2.52
N ASP A 206 17.70 4.10 3.83
CA ASP A 206 16.66 3.71 4.79
C ASP A 206 15.64 4.83 5.00
N LEU A 207 16.10 6.08 5.05
CA LEU A 207 15.24 7.26 5.13
C LEU A 207 14.37 7.39 3.87
N LEU A 208 14.96 7.30 2.67
CA LEU A 208 14.19 7.44 1.44
C LEU A 208 13.14 6.34 1.31
N ARG A 209 13.52 5.10 1.60
CA ARG A 209 12.59 3.97 1.69
C ARG A 209 11.47 4.27 2.69
N SER A 210 11.83 4.76 3.86
CA SER A 210 10.88 5.04 4.94
C SER A 210 9.84 6.09 4.52
N LEU A 211 10.28 7.15 3.85
CA LEU A 211 9.40 8.20 3.34
C LEU A 211 8.43 7.68 2.27
N LEU A 212 8.90 6.80 1.37
CA LEU A 212 8.03 6.14 0.38
C LEU A 212 6.97 5.25 1.04
N GLU A 213 7.33 4.54 2.12
CA GLU A 213 6.39 3.74 2.91
C GLU A 213 5.35 4.63 3.61
N GLY A 214 5.77 5.75 4.19
CA GLY A 214 4.86 6.74 4.78
C GLY A 214 3.88 7.33 3.76
N LEU A 215 4.34 7.62 2.54
CA LEU A 215 3.48 8.06 1.44
C LEU A 215 2.45 7.01 1.04
N ALA A 216 2.85 5.74 0.94
CA ALA A 216 1.95 4.66 0.62
C ALA A 216 0.83 4.50 1.66
N VAL A 217 1.22 4.52 2.93
CA VAL A 217 0.32 4.37 4.08
C VAL A 217 -0.67 5.52 4.15
N SER A 218 -0.16 6.76 4.24
CA SER A 218 -1.02 7.95 4.39
C SER A 218 -1.92 8.15 3.19
N GLY A 219 -1.40 7.97 1.98
CA GLY A 219 -2.16 8.15 0.75
C GLY A 219 -3.27 7.13 0.59
N GLY A 220 -2.97 5.84 0.80
CA GLY A 220 -3.94 4.77 0.66
C GLY A 220 -5.02 4.79 1.75
N ALA A 221 -4.63 4.99 3.02
CA ALA A 221 -5.59 5.09 4.13
C ALA A 221 -6.56 6.25 3.93
N GLN A 222 -6.06 7.40 3.47
CA GLN A 222 -6.88 8.57 3.17
C GLN A 222 -7.92 8.31 2.07
N VAL A 223 -7.51 7.75 0.92
CA VAL A 223 -8.44 7.47 -0.20
C VAL A 223 -9.54 6.52 0.25
N GLN A 224 -9.18 5.56 1.08
CA GLN A 224 -10.14 4.61 1.61
C GLN A 224 -11.09 5.28 2.62
N SER A 225 -10.64 6.27 3.40
CA SER A 225 -11.52 7.07 4.27
C SER A 225 -12.64 7.71 3.49
N LEU A 226 -12.29 8.27 2.33
CA LEU A 226 -13.29 8.83 1.41
C LEU A 226 -14.23 7.74 0.87
N LEU A 227 -13.73 6.56 0.48
CA LEU A 227 -14.60 5.46 0.06
C LEU A 227 -15.51 4.95 1.19
N TRP A 228 -15.02 4.88 2.43
CA TRP A 228 -15.80 4.46 3.58
C TRP A 228 -16.94 5.46 3.87
N LEU A 229 -16.67 6.76 3.71
CA LEU A 229 -17.65 7.85 3.80
C LEU A 229 -18.57 7.93 2.55
N ASP A 230 -18.38 7.03 1.57
CA ASP A 230 -19.03 7.01 0.25
C ASP A 230 -18.79 8.25 -0.64
N GLU A 231 -17.76 9.03 -0.32
CA GLU A 231 -17.30 10.21 -1.06
C GLU A 231 -16.46 9.79 -2.29
N LYS A 232 -17.04 8.96 -3.18
CA LYS A 232 -16.33 8.31 -4.30
C LYS A 232 -15.69 9.30 -5.28
N GLU A 233 -16.36 10.42 -5.59
CA GLU A 233 -15.81 11.49 -6.43
C GLU A 233 -14.61 12.17 -5.77
N ALA A 234 -14.70 12.45 -4.47
CA ALA A 234 -13.58 13.01 -3.72
C ALA A 234 -12.41 12.01 -3.65
N ALA A 235 -12.69 10.72 -3.45
CA ALA A 235 -11.69 9.65 -3.47
C ALA A 235 -10.97 9.58 -4.82
N ARG A 236 -11.73 9.63 -5.93
CA ARG A 236 -11.21 9.65 -7.30
C ARG A 236 -10.29 10.85 -7.53
N ALA A 237 -10.77 12.06 -7.22
CA ALA A 237 -10.00 13.28 -7.40
C ALA A 237 -8.74 13.31 -6.51
N ARG A 238 -8.82 12.78 -5.28
CA ARG A 238 -7.69 12.70 -4.37
C ARG A 238 -6.62 11.75 -4.90
N ALA A 239 -7.01 10.55 -5.28
CA ALA A 239 -6.10 9.55 -5.79
C ALA A 239 -5.40 10.02 -7.08
N ALA A 240 -6.11 10.72 -7.97
CA ALA A 240 -5.51 11.31 -9.18
C ALA A 240 -4.40 12.32 -8.83
N ARG A 241 -4.67 13.24 -7.90
CA ARG A 241 -3.65 14.22 -7.43
C ARG A 241 -2.47 13.55 -6.73
N GLN A 242 -2.71 12.50 -5.94
CA GLN A 242 -1.63 11.74 -5.31
C GLN A 242 -0.78 11.02 -6.36
N ALA A 243 -1.38 10.45 -7.41
CA ALA A 243 -0.67 9.81 -8.50
C ALA A 243 0.22 10.80 -9.27
N GLU A 244 -0.27 12.03 -9.52
CA GLU A 244 0.51 13.11 -10.13
C GLU A 244 1.74 13.48 -9.27
N LYS A 245 1.56 13.63 -7.94
CA LYS A 245 2.65 13.89 -7.00
C LYS A 245 3.70 12.79 -6.98
N LEU A 246 3.27 11.53 -7.02
CA LEU A 246 4.18 10.38 -7.08
C LEU A 246 4.89 10.28 -8.43
N GLN A 247 4.24 10.70 -9.52
CA GLN A 247 4.86 10.82 -10.83
C GLN A 247 5.93 11.92 -10.85
N GLU A 248 5.65 13.08 -10.26
CA GLU A 248 6.65 14.14 -10.07
C GLU A 248 7.87 13.60 -9.32
N LEU A 249 7.65 12.90 -8.21
CA LEU A 249 8.71 12.31 -7.41
C LEU A 249 9.53 11.29 -8.23
N ALA A 250 8.89 10.46 -9.04
CA ALA A 250 9.58 9.51 -9.92
C ALA A 250 10.52 10.22 -10.92
N PHE A 251 10.13 11.36 -11.47
CA PHE A 251 11.02 12.16 -12.34
C PHE A 251 12.23 12.75 -11.60
N ARG A 252 12.16 12.91 -10.28
CA ARG A 252 13.28 13.37 -9.44
C ARG A 252 14.19 12.23 -8.99
N MET A 253 13.78 10.99 -9.20
CA MET A 253 14.48 9.79 -8.75
C MET A 253 14.81 8.82 -9.90
N PRO A 254 15.40 9.28 -11.02
CA PRO A 254 15.83 8.37 -12.06
C PRO A 254 16.90 7.42 -11.50
N GLN A 255 16.80 6.13 -11.85
CA GLN A 255 17.52 5.06 -11.18
C GLN A 255 19.05 5.19 -11.27
N ASP A 256 19.54 5.62 -12.42
CA ASP A 256 20.95 5.89 -12.67
C ASP A 256 21.49 6.98 -11.73
N VAL A 257 20.74 8.07 -11.56
CA VAL A 257 21.10 9.15 -10.64
C VAL A 257 21.03 8.66 -9.19
N LEU A 258 19.98 7.94 -8.81
CA LEU A 258 19.87 7.34 -7.48
C LEU A 258 21.07 6.44 -7.16
N GLY A 259 21.52 5.62 -8.12
CA GLY A 259 22.67 4.72 -7.95
C GLY A 259 23.98 5.44 -7.64
N THR A 260 24.11 6.72 -8.01
CA THR A 260 25.28 7.55 -7.67
C THR A 260 25.16 8.25 -6.32
N ARG A 261 23.95 8.39 -5.77
CA ARG A 261 23.67 9.19 -4.55
C ARG A 261 23.40 8.34 -3.32
N LEU A 262 22.90 7.12 -3.51
CA LEU A 262 22.62 6.16 -2.43
C LEU A 262 23.89 5.47 -1.98
N ALA A 263 24.01 5.22 -0.67
CA ALA A 263 25.15 4.51 -0.11
C ALA A 263 25.18 3.04 -0.58
N GLY A 264 24.01 2.43 -0.77
CA GLY A 264 23.87 1.08 -1.32
C GLY A 264 24.04 0.97 -2.85
N GLY A 265 24.36 2.08 -3.52
CA GLY A 265 24.67 2.10 -4.95
C GLY A 265 23.54 1.59 -5.86
N ALA A 266 23.91 0.88 -6.93
CA ALA A 266 23.00 0.46 -7.99
C ALA A 266 21.91 -0.54 -7.52
N GLU A 267 22.24 -1.45 -6.60
CA GLU A 267 21.29 -2.43 -6.08
C GLU A 267 20.18 -1.72 -5.28
N SER A 268 20.56 -0.84 -4.36
CA SER A 268 19.60 -0.05 -3.59
C SER A 268 18.76 0.86 -4.48
N ALA A 269 19.37 1.48 -5.49
CA ALA A 269 18.65 2.30 -6.47
C ALA A 269 17.60 1.50 -7.25
N GLN A 270 17.92 0.29 -7.72
CA GLN A 270 16.97 -0.60 -8.38
C GLN A 270 15.80 -0.94 -7.45
N ASN A 271 16.13 -1.28 -6.22
CA ASN A 271 15.21 -1.65 -5.17
C ASN A 271 14.22 -0.52 -4.83
N ILE A 272 14.72 0.70 -4.61
CA ILE A 272 13.91 1.89 -4.34
C ILE A 272 13.09 2.31 -5.57
N SER A 273 13.67 2.23 -6.77
CA SER A 273 12.96 2.57 -8.01
C SER A 273 11.79 1.62 -8.28
N ASN A 274 11.97 0.32 -8.03
CA ASN A 274 10.90 -0.67 -8.11
C ASN A 274 9.79 -0.36 -7.10
N ALA A 275 10.17 0.00 -5.88
CA ALA A 275 9.25 0.40 -4.81
C ALA A 275 8.40 1.61 -5.24
N ALA A 276 9.06 2.71 -5.62
CA ALA A 276 8.40 3.94 -6.04
C ALA A 276 7.50 3.71 -7.26
N SER A 277 7.92 2.86 -8.19
CA SER A 277 7.13 2.48 -9.37
C SER A 277 5.86 1.72 -9.00
N GLU A 278 5.94 0.73 -8.12
CA GLU A 278 4.78 -0.03 -7.66
C GLU A 278 3.79 0.87 -6.90
N LEU A 279 4.29 1.72 -6.00
CA LEU A 279 3.49 2.71 -5.29
C LEU A 279 2.73 3.62 -6.28
N ARG A 280 3.44 4.19 -7.26
CA ARG A 280 2.83 5.07 -8.27
C ARG A 280 1.77 4.34 -9.10
N LEU A 281 2.07 3.13 -9.59
CA LEU A 281 1.12 2.35 -10.40
C LEU A 281 -0.13 1.99 -9.59
N ARG A 282 0.03 1.68 -8.31
CA ARG A 282 -1.10 1.40 -7.44
C ARG A 282 -1.94 2.63 -7.16
N THR A 283 -1.34 3.76 -6.79
CA THR A 283 -2.08 5.00 -6.59
C THR A 283 -2.80 5.43 -7.87
N ALA A 284 -2.17 5.25 -9.04
CA ALA A 284 -2.78 5.53 -10.34
C ALA A 284 -3.96 4.61 -10.69
N SER A 285 -4.12 3.46 -10.03
CA SER A 285 -5.26 2.55 -10.22
C SER A 285 -6.50 2.91 -9.40
N MET A 286 -6.33 3.65 -8.30
CA MET A 286 -7.43 3.99 -7.39
C MET A 286 -8.51 4.87 -8.02
N PRO A 287 -8.22 5.85 -8.90
CA PRO A 287 -9.26 6.64 -9.56
C PRO A 287 -10.23 5.79 -10.39
N SER A 288 -9.74 4.77 -11.10
CA SER A 288 -10.61 3.90 -11.91
C SER A 288 -11.45 2.98 -11.03
N LEU A 289 -10.92 2.53 -9.89
CA LEU A 289 -11.70 1.78 -8.90
C LEU A 289 -12.84 2.63 -8.34
N ALA A 290 -12.54 3.85 -7.89
CA ALA A 290 -13.56 4.76 -7.36
C ALA A 290 -14.65 5.06 -8.39
N GLN A 291 -14.27 5.29 -9.66
CA GLN A 291 -15.22 5.43 -10.75
C GLN A 291 -16.07 4.18 -10.95
N ARG A 292 -15.44 3.00 -10.96
CA ARG A 292 -16.14 1.73 -11.15
C ARG A 292 -17.18 1.50 -10.07
N LEU A 293 -16.86 1.80 -8.81
CA LEU A 293 -17.81 1.69 -7.70
C LEU A 293 -19.01 2.65 -7.87
N SER A 294 -18.79 3.85 -8.42
CA SER A 294 -19.86 4.76 -8.80
C SER A 294 -20.71 4.19 -9.94
N ASP A 295 -20.10 3.66 -11.00
CA ASP A 295 -20.80 3.15 -12.18
C ASP A 295 -21.73 1.97 -11.85
N ILE A 296 -21.33 1.10 -10.92
CA ILE A 296 -22.13 -0.06 -10.50
C ILE A 296 -23.05 0.24 -9.30
N ASP A 297 -23.05 1.48 -8.81
CA ASP A 297 -23.84 1.93 -7.66
C ASP A 297 -23.58 1.08 -6.40
N VAL A 298 -22.30 0.82 -6.12
CA VAL A 298 -21.85 0.14 -4.90
C VAL A 298 -21.36 1.18 -3.90
N HIS A 299 -21.85 1.07 -2.67
CA HIS A 299 -21.41 1.90 -1.56
C HIS A 299 -19.96 1.52 -1.18
N GLY A 300 -19.07 2.50 -1.06
CA GLY A 300 -17.64 2.24 -0.87
C GLY A 300 -17.36 1.46 0.42
N ARG A 301 -18.02 1.80 1.54
CA ARG A 301 -17.99 0.98 2.77
C ARG A 301 -18.36 -0.49 2.55
N ALA A 302 -19.45 -0.77 1.83
CA ALA A 302 -19.87 -2.15 1.58
C ALA A 302 -18.82 -2.94 0.76
N TYR A 303 -18.16 -2.27 -0.19
CA TYR A 303 -17.04 -2.82 -0.95
C TYR A 303 -15.86 -3.19 -0.05
N LEU A 304 -15.46 -2.28 0.84
CA LEU A 304 -14.36 -2.50 1.76
C LEU A 304 -14.66 -3.60 2.77
N ASP A 305 -15.84 -3.58 3.39
CA ASP A 305 -16.29 -4.58 4.36
C ASP A 305 -16.35 -5.98 3.73
N THR A 306 -16.85 -6.08 2.49
CA THR A 306 -16.93 -7.37 1.76
C THR A 306 -15.54 -7.94 1.47
N ALA A 307 -14.62 -7.10 0.99
CA ALA A 307 -13.23 -7.52 0.75
C ALA A 307 -12.54 -7.96 2.06
N GLN A 308 -12.80 -7.25 3.16
CA GLN A 308 -12.21 -7.57 4.47
C GLN A 308 -12.74 -8.89 5.05
N GLN A 309 -14.05 -9.16 4.92
CA GLN A 309 -14.68 -10.37 5.45
C GLN A 309 -14.32 -11.64 4.65
N GLU A 310 -13.77 -11.50 3.46
CA GLU A 310 -13.28 -12.63 2.66
C GLU A 310 -12.04 -13.26 3.32
N GLY A 311 -12.28 -14.39 4.01
CA GLY A 311 -11.27 -15.14 4.75
C GLY A 311 -10.67 -16.33 4.01
N ARG A 312 -11.13 -16.65 2.80
CA ARG A 312 -10.67 -17.82 2.04
C ARG A 312 -9.73 -17.45 0.91
N GLN A 313 -10.14 -16.51 0.06
CA GLN A 313 -9.37 -16.10 -1.12
C GLN A 313 -8.49 -14.90 -0.78
N PRO A 314 -7.15 -14.95 -0.99
CA PRO A 314 -6.26 -13.82 -0.69
C PRO A 314 -6.50 -12.60 -1.59
N LEU A 315 -6.98 -12.83 -2.82
CA LEU A 315 -7.27 -11.79 -3.79
C LEU A 315 -8.67 -12.00 -4.36
N LEU A 316 -9.36 -10.90 -4.64
CA LEU A 316 -10.58 -10.82 -5.40
C LEU A 316 -10.36 -9.92 -6.61
N ILE A 317 -11.13 -10.12 -7.66
CA ILE A 317 -11.13 -9.25 -8.83
C ILE A 317 -12.50 -8.60 -8.95
N LEU A 318 -12.53 -7.27 -9.05
CA LEU A 318 -13.70 -6.52 -9.48
C LEU A 318 -13.59 -6.28 -10.99
N PRO A 319 -14.39 -6.95 -11.83
CA PRO A 319 -14.32 -6.79 -13.28
C PRO A 319 -14.51 -5.34 -13.71
N ALA A 320 -13.68 -4.91 -14.66
CA ALA A 320 -13.98 -3.71 -15.43
C ALA A 320 -15.18 -4.00 -16.35
N ALA A 321 -15.88 -2.95 -16.77
CA ALA A 321 -17.02 -3.09 -17.68
C ALA A 321 -16.60 -3.72 -19.02
#